data_AF-A0A953R3Q3-F1
#
_entry.id   AF-A0A953R3Q3-F1
#
_cell.length_a   1.000
_cell.length_b   1.000
_cell.length_c   1.000
_cell.angle_alpha   90.00
_cell.angle_beta   90.00
_cell.angle_gamma   90.00
#
_symmetry.space_group_name_H-M   'P 1'
#
loop_
_entity.id
_entity.type
_entity.pdbx_description
1 polymer ?
#
loop_
_entity_poly.entity_id
_entity_poly.type
_entity_poly.pdbx_seq_one_letter_code
_entity_poly.pdbx_strand_id
1 'polypeptide(L)'
;MDRLLDEQRAGPAYLRMPAIADVVADSLSKGAACDYVSHAWVVMPNHVHLLITPRVDVPALLRRLKGASARESNKLLGRTGQPFWQDESYDRRVRSADEFQRIENYILQNPVRAGLARSAEEYPWSSISRPGRLKPAAG
;
A
#
# COMPACT_ATOMS: atom_id res chain seq x y z
N MET A 1 -1.35 10.46 16.66
CA MET A 1 -0.39 10.25 15.55
C MET A 1 -0.98 9.36 14.47
N ASP A 2 -1.56 8.21 14.84
CA ASP A 2 -2.10 7.18 13.94
C ASP A 2 -3.21 7.62 12.97
N ARG A 3 -4.00 8.65 13.30
CA ARG A 3 -5.05 9.19 12.41
C ARG A 3 -4.51 9.76 11.09
N LEU A 4 -3.26 10.22 11.06
CA LEU A 4 -2.66 10.86 9.89
C LEU A 4 -2.55 9.91 8.68
N LEU A 5 -2.47 8.60 8.94
CA LEU A 5 -2.47 7.60 7.88
C LEU A 5 -3.89 7.44 7.30
N ASP A 6 -4.92 7.45 8.14
CA ASP A 6 -6.32 7.28 7.73
C ASP A 6 -7.02 8.54 7.19
N GLU A 7 -6.33 9.68 7.07
CA GLU A 7 -6.96 10.95 6.67
C GLU A 7 -7.53 10.93 5.25
N GLN A 8 -7.08 10.02 4.37
CA GLN A 8 -7.62 9.85 3.02
C GLN A 8 -8.91 9.00 2.97
N ARG A 9 -9.95 9.45 3.69
CA ARG A 9 -11.31 8.86 3.58
C ARG A 9 -12.12 9.36 2.39
N ALA A 10 -11.73 10.49 1.78
CA ALA A 10 -12.42 11.08 0.65
C ALA A 10 -11.81 10.62 -0.69
N GLY A 11 -12.59 9.90 -1.49
CA GLY A 11 -12.18 9.41 -2.80
C GLY A 11 -13.01 8.21 -3.26
N PRO A 12 -12.97 7.87 -4.55
CA PRO A 12 -13.68 6.71 -5.07
C PRO A 12 -13.10 5.41 -4.49
N ALA A 13 -13.99 4.51 -4.02
CA ALA A 13 -13.60 3.25 -3.40
C ALA A 13 -13.37 2.12 -4.43
N TYR A 14 -12.64 2.41 -5.52
CA TYR A 14 -12.39 1.44 -6.60
C TYR A 14 -11.68 0.18 -6.11
N LEU A 15 -10.85 0.31 -5.07
CA LEU A 15 -10.09 -0.80 -4.49
C LEU A 15 -10.99 -1.77 -3.69
N ARG A 16 -12.30 -1.49 -3.53
CA ARG A 16 -13.26 -2.52 -3.07
C ARG A 16 -13.43 -3.66 -4.07
N MET A 17 -13.15 -3.40 -5.36
CA MET A 17 -13.24 -4.42 -6.39
C MET A 17 -12.02 -5.35 -6.30
N PRO A 18 -12.20 -6.66 -6.04
CA PRO A 18 -11.09 -7.60 -5.87
C PRO A 18 -10.06 -7.54 -6.99
N ALA A 19 -10.52 -7.49 -8.25
CA ALA A 19 -9.64 -7.43 -9.42
C ALA A 19 -8.74 -6.18 -9.44
N ILE A 20 -9.23 -5.05 -8.95
CA ILE A 20 -8.45 -3.81 -8.87
C ILE A 20 -7.48 -3.86 -7.69
N ALA A 21 -7.94 -4.37 -6.53
CA ALA A 21 -7.09 -4.57 -5.37
C ALA A 21 -5.92 -5.52 -5.68
N ASP A 22 -6.17 -6.59 -6.45
CA ASP A 22 -5.13 -7.52 -6.91
C ASP A 22 -4.12 -6.82 -7.83
N VAL A 23 -4.56 -6.00 -8.79
CA VAL A 23 -3.64 -5.21 -9.65
C VAL A 23 -2.70 -4.34 -8.81
N VAL A 24 -3.21 -3.70 -7.76
CA VAL A 24 -2.41 -2.85 -6.88
C VAL A 24 -1.47 -3.70 -6.02
N ALA A 25 -1.95 -4.77 -5.39
CA ALA A 25 -1.15 -5.68 -4.58
C ALA A 25 -0.01 -6.34 -5.39
N ASP A 26 -0.28 -6.72 -6.64
CA ASP A 26 0.72 -7.27 -7.54
C ASP A 26 1.76 -6.22 -7.95
N SER A 27 1.32 -4.96 -8.14
CA SER A 27 2.23 -3.85 -8.44
C SER A 27 3.17 -3.55 -7.27
N LEU A 28 2.66 -3.61 -6.03
CA LEU A 28 3.47 -3.49 -4.81
C LEU A 28 4.50 -4.63 -4.73
N SER A 29 4.05 -5.87 -4.94
CA SER A 29 4.92 -7.05 -4.91
C SER A 29 6.04 -6.99 -5.95
N LYS A 30 5.73 -6.53 -7.18
CA LYS A 30 6.73 -6.30 -8.24
C LYS A 30 7.72 -5.19 -7.88
N GLY A 31 7.23 -4.09 -7.30
CA GLY A 31 8.09 -3.00 -6.83
C GLY A 31 9.09 -3.45 -5.77
N ALA A 32 8.67 -4.31 -4.84
CA ALA A 32 9.53 -4.88 -3.80
C ALA A 32 10.69 -5.74 -4.35
N ALA A 33 10.57 -6.27 -5.57
CA ALA A 33 11.64 -7.03 -6.21
C ALA A 33 12.75 -6.13 -6.79
N CYS A 34 12.44 -4.87 -7.13
CA CYS A 34 13.32 -4.02 -7.94
C CYS A 34 13.67 -2.68 -7.27
N ASP A 35 12.70 -2.00 -6.68
CA ASP A 35 12.78 -0.57 -6.38
C ASP A 35 12.93 -0.27 -4.88
N TYR A 36 12.58 -1.21 -3.99
CA TYR A 36 12.60 -0.99 -2.54
C TYR A 36 12.61 -2.31 -1.74
N VAL A 37 12.95 -2.21 -0.45
CA VAL A 37 12.65 -3.26 0.54
C VAL A 37 11.25 -3.01 1.10
N SER A 38 10.39 -4.03 1.06
CA SER A 38 9.05 -3.97 1.64
C SER A 38 9.06 -4.42 3.09
N HIS A 39 8.44 -3.63 3.97
CA HIS A 39 8.28 -3.96 5.39
C HIS A 39 6.82 -4.28 5.71
N ALA A 40 5.90 -3.37 5.39
CA ALA A 40 4.47 -3.61 5.50
C ALA A 40 3.67 -2.82 4.46
N TRP A 41 2.55 -3.38 4.02
CA TRP A 41 1.59 -2.66 3.19
C TRP A 41 0.18 -3.22 3.36
N VAL A 42 -0.81 -2.38 3.05
CA VAL A 42 -2.21 -2.81 2.95
C VAL A 42 -2.92 -1.99 1.87
N VAL A 43 -3.72 -2.66 1.05
CA VAL A 43 -4.62 -2.02 0.08
C VAL A 43 -5.99 -1.91 0.73
N MET A 44 -6.35 -0.70 1.14
CA MET A 44 -7.67 -0.38 1.69
C MET A 44 -8.66 -0.05 0.57
N PRO A 45 -9.98 -0.10 0.82
CA PRO A 45 -11.02 0.20 -0.17
C PRO A 45 -10.85 1.46 -1.03
N ASN A 46 -10.16 2.48 -0.53
CA ASN A 46 -10.01 3.78 -1.17
C ASN A 46 -8.57 4.34 -1.13
N HIS A 47 -7.62 3.67 -0.47
CA HIS A 47 -6.22 4.11 -0.36
C HIS A 47 -5.27 2.93 -0.10
N VAL A 48 -3.97 3.20 -0.05
CA VAL A 48 -2.94 2.20 0.25
C VAL A 48 -2.00 2.74 1.31
N HIS A 49 -1.65 1.92 2.29
CA HIS A 49 -0.52 2.18 3.19
C HIS A 49 0.70 1.39 2.75
N LEU A 50 1.87 2.04 2.78
CA LEU A 50 3.13 1.44 2.36
C LEU A 50 4.27 1.90 3.27
N LEU A 51 4.93 0.94 3.93
CA LEU A 51 6.16 1.13 4.69
C LEU A 51 7.31 0.39 3.99
N ILE A 52 8.28 1.15 3.52
CA ILE A 52 9.37 0.66 2.66
C ILE A 52 10.71 1.33 2.99
N THR A 53 11.80 0.67 2.62
CA THR A 53 13.10 1.32 2.44
C THR A 53 13.38 1.45 0.94
N PRO A 54 13.29 2.66 0.36
CA PRO A 54 13.51 2.85 -1.07
C PRO A 54 14.97 2.58 -1.45
N ARG A 55 15.19 1.91 -2.60
CA ARG A 55 16.51 1.72 -3.23
C ARG A 55 16.75 2.68 -4.40
N VAL A 56 15.68 3.35 -4.83
CA VAL A 56 15.67 4.38 -5.88
C VAL A 56 15.03 5.65 -5.32
N ASP A 57 15.09 6.74 -6.08
CA ASP A 57 14.42 7.98 -5.72
C ASP A 57 12.91 7.80 -5.51
N VAL A 58 12.36 8.36 -4.42
CA VAL A 58 10.95 8.15 -4.01
C VAL A 58 9.96 8.65 -5.06
N PRO A 59 10.10 9.88 -5.61
CA PRO A 59 9.30 10.34 -6.75
C PRO A 59 9.34 9.37 -7.95
N ALA A 60 10.50 8.82 -8.29
CA ALA A 60 10.63 7.86 -9.39
C ALA A 60 9.90 6.54 -9.11
N LEU A 61 10.05 6.00 -7.89
CA LEU A 61 9.33 4.81 -7.41
C LEU A 61 7.82 5.00 -7.47
N LEU A 62 7.32 6.12 -6.91
CA LEU A 62 5.90 6.42 -6.87
C LEU A 62 5.32 6.61 -8.26
N ARG A 63 6.05 7.29 -9.17
CA ARG A 63 5.63 7.44 -10.57
C ARG A 63 5.45 6.09 -11.27
N ARG A 64 6.39 5.15 -11.09
CA ARG A 64 6.30 3.80 -11.68
C ARG A 64 5.14 3.02 -11.08
N LEU A 65 5.05 2.97 -9.75
CA LEU A 65 4.02 2.24 -9.03
C LEU A 65 2.62 2.76 -9.35
N LYS A 66 2.40 4.07 -9.23
CA LYS A 66 1.12 4.73 -9.55
C LYS A 66 0.78 4.56 -11.04
N GLY A 67 1.74 4.76 -11.95
CA GLY A 67 1.50 4.65 -13.39
C GLY A 67 1.12 3.25 -13.85
N ALA A 68 1.84 2.22 -13.40
CA ALA A 68 1.57 0.83 -13.77
C ALA A 68 0.21 0.36 -13.24
N SER A 69 -0.07 0.61 -11.96
CA SER A 69 -1.33 0.21 -11.32
C SER A 69 -2.53 1.00 -11.86
N ALA A 70 -2.39 2.31 -12.10
CA ALA A 70 -3.46 3.15 -12.65
C ALA A 70 -3.86 2.70 -14.05
N ARG A 71 -2.89 2.38 -14.91
CA ARG A 71 -3.15 1.96 -16.30
C ARG A 71 -4.01 0.69 -16.33
N GLU A 72 -3.61 -0.32 -15.56
CA GLU A 72 -4.31 -1.61 -15.55
C GLU A 72 -5.66 -1.52 -14.81
N SER A 73 -5.74 -0.74 -13.74
CA SER A 73 -7.00 -0.48 -13.03
C SER A 73 -8.01 0.27 -13.89
N ASN A 74 -7.57 1.29 -14.64
CA ASN A 74 -8.44 2.03 -15.55
C ASN A 74 -8.95 1.17 -16.70
N LYS A 75 -8.14 0.23 -17.22
CA LYS A 75 -8.62 -0.77 -18.20
C LYS A 75 -9.74 -1.63 -17.63
N LEU A 76 -9.60 -2.14 -16.41
CA LEU A 76 -10.63 -2.93 -15.73
C LEU A 76 -11.90 -2.11 -15.47
N LEU A 77 -11.77 -0.81 -15.24
CA LEU A 77 -12.90 0.11 -15.05
C LEU A 77 -13.51 0.61 -16.37
N GLY A 78 -12.94 0.29 -17.54
CA GLY A 78 -13.38 0.85 -18.82
C GLY A 78 -13.17 2.35 -18.94
N ARG A 79 -12.20 2.93 -18.20
CA ARG A 79 -11.91 4.36 -18.16
C ARG A 79 -10.66 4.69 -18.97
N THR A 80 -10.70 5.80 -19.69
CA THR A 80 -9.54 6.37 -20.41
C THR A 80 -9.37 7.84 -20.05
N GLY A 81 -8.12 8.31 -19.94
CA GLY A 81 -7.81 9.72 -19.67
C GLY A 81 -8.17 10.24 -18.28
N GLN A 82 -8.67 9.40 -17.36
CA GLN A 82 -9.02 9.83 -16.00
C GLN A 82 -7.98 9.41 -14.95
N PRO A 83 -7.69 10.27 -13.96
CA PRO A 83 -6.82 9.90 -12.86
C PRO A 83 -7.44 8.77 -12.03
N PHE A 84 -6.58 7.82 -11.65
CA PHE A 84 -6.92 6.73 -10.73
C PHE A 84 -6.44 7.05 -9.31
N TRP A 85 -5.18 7.49 -9.19
CA TRP A 85 -4.59 7.95 -7.95
C TRP A 85 -4.74 9.46 -7.80
N GLN A 86 -4.81 9.94 -6.56
CA GLN A 86 -4.58 11.35 -6.27
C GLN A 86 -3.11 11.71 -6.54
N ASP A 87 -2.87 12.95 -6.99
CA ASP A 87 -1.54 13.44 -7.34
C ASP A 87 -0.61 13.40 -6.12
N GLU A 88 -1.09 13.87 -4.99
CA GLU A 88 -0.31 13.87 -3.74
C GLU A 88 -0.32 12.50 -3.07
N SER A 89 0.88 11.99 -2.77
CA SER A 89 1.11 10.91 -1.83
C SER A 89 1.67 11.49 -0.55
N TYR A 90 1.16 11.04 0.59
CA TYR A 90 1.77 11.38 1.87
C TYR A 90 3.02 10.51 2.10
N ASP A 91 4.21 11.11 2.03
CA ASP A 91 5.45 10.46 2.44
C ASP A 91 5.97 11.03 3.76
N ARG A 92 6.30 10.14 4.71
CA ARG A 92 6.88 10.50 6.00
C ARG A 92 8.08 9.64 6.28
N ARG A 93 9.22 10.27 6.57
CA ARG A 93 10.44 9.57 7.00
C ARG A 93 10.28 9.12 8.46
N VAL A 94 10.44 7.82 8.68
CA VAL A 94 10.50 7.20 10.01
C VAL A 94 11.86 7.49 10.65
N ARG A 95 11.87 7.92 11.92
CA ARG A 95 13.06 8.44 12.61
C ARG A 95 13.58 7.54 13.73
N SER A 96 12.83 6.52 14.15
CA SER A 96 13.26 5.57 15.18
C SER A 96 12.68 4.17 14.97
N ALA A 97 13.30 3.17 15.58
CA ALA A 97 12.81 1.79 15.58
C ALA A 97 11.41 1.67 16.22
N ASP A 98 11.16 2.39 17.31
CA ASP A 98 9.83 2.42 17.96
C ASP A 98 8.76 3.03 17.04
N GLU A 99 9.12 4.07 16.28
CA GLU A 99 8.22 4.64 15.27
C GLU A 99 7.94 3.66 14.14
N PHE A 100 8.98 2.96 13.68
CA PHE A 100 8.87 1.93 12.66
C PHE A 100 7.89 0.82 13.07
N GLN A 101 8.09 0.21 14.24
CA GLN A 101 7.24 -0.89 14.72
C GLN A 101 5.79 -0.46 14.92
N ARG A 102 5.57 0.77 15.39
CA ARG A 102 4.22 1.32 15.56
C ARG A 102 3.51 1.51 14.23
N ILE A 103 4.20 2.05 13.22
CA ILE A 103 3.65 2.24 11.87
C ILE A 103 3.40 0.87 11.23
N GLU A 104 4.33 -0.06 11.33
CA GLU A 104 4.18 -1.42 10.82
C GLU A 104 2.92 -2.09 11.39
N ASN A 105 2.79 -2.13 12.72
CA ASN A 105 1.61 -2.70 13.38
C ASN A 105 0.32 -1.95 13.00
N TYR A 106 0.37 -0.62 12.86
CA TYR A 106 -0.78 0.16 12.40
C TYR A 106 -1.24 -0.29 11.01
N ILE A 107 -0.33 -0.39 10.06
CA ILE A 107 -0.60 -0.78 8.66
C ILE A 107 -1.25 -2.16 8.63
N LEU A 108 -0.67 -3.14 9.34
CA LEU A 108 -1.16 -4.51 9.37
C LEU A 108 -2.53 -4.64 10.04
N GLN A 109 -2.78 -3.85 11.10
CA GLN A 109 -4.05 -3.88 11.84
C GLN A 109 -5.15 -3.01 11.22
N ASN A 110 -4.84 -2.23 10.17
CA ASN A 110 -5.78 -1.29 9.58
C ASN A 110 -7.08 -1.96 9.07
N PRO A 111 -7.04 -3.12 8.38
CA PRO A 111 -8.26 -3.84 7.98
C PRO A 111 -9.16 -4.21 9.15
N VAL A 112 -8.57 -4.65 10.27
CA VAL A 112 -9.31 -5.04 11.48
C VAL A 112 -9.96 -3.81 12.12
N ARG A 113 -9.19 -2.72 12.27
CA ARG A 113 -9.69 -1.44 12.78
C ARG A 113 -10.81 -0.86 11.91
N ALA A 114 -10.77 -1.11 10.61
CA ALA A 114 -11.79 -0.69 9.65
C ALA A 114 -12.99 -1.65 9.56
N GLY A 115 -12.99 -2.77 10.29
CA GLY A 115 -14.07 -3.77 10.26
C GLY A 115 -14.13 -4.60 8.98
N LEU A 116 -13.02 -4.67 8.22
CA LEU A 116 -12.93 -5.42 6.95
C LEU A 116 -12.53 -6.89 7.14
N ALA A 117 -11.94 -7.23 8.29
CA ALA A 117 -11.49 -8.58 8.63
C ALA A 117 -11.52 -8.79 10.15
N ARG A 118 -11.60 -10.03 10.63
CA ARG A 118 -11.58 -10.34 12.07
C ARG A 118 -10.16 -10.40 12.63
N SER A 119 -9.19 -10.71 11.77
CA SER A 119 -7.76 -10.62 12.06
C SER A 119 -6.99 -10.07 10.84
N ALA A 120 -5.74 -9.65 11.04
CA ALA A 120 -4.92 -9.07 9.98
C ALA A 120 -4.63 -10.10 8.86
N GLU A 121 -4.43 -11.35 9.23
CA GLU A 121 -4.13 -12.49 8.36
C GLU A 121 -5.30 -12.85 7.44
N GLU A 122 -6.54 -12.58 7.86
CA GLU A 122 -7.74 -12.83 7.06
C GLU A 122 -7.92 -11.83 5.90
N TYR A 123 -7.22 -10.68 5.91
CA TYR A 123 -7.38 -9.67 4.87
C TYR A 123 -6.44 -9.90 3.68
N PRO A 124 -6.95 -10.21 2.46
CA PRO A 124 -6.17 -10.78 1.36
C PRO A 124 -5.26 -9.79 0.61
N TRP A 125 -5.44 -8.48 0.81
CA TRP A 125 -4.64 -7.45 0.17
C TRP A 125 -3.77 -6.73 1.19
N SER A 126 -2.93 -7.50 1.87
CA SER A 126 -1.91 -7.01 2.80
C SER A 126 -0.62 -7.82 2.70
N SER A 127 0.48 -7.26 3.20
CA SER A 127 1.78 -7.94 3.26
C SER A 127 1.79 -9.18 4.16
N ILE A 128 0.87 -9.27 5.13
CA ILE A 128 0.79 -10.42 6.04
C ILE A 128 0.13 -11.63 5.39
N SER A 129 -0.89 -11.43 4.55
CA SER A 129 -1.58 -12.50 3.84
C SER A 129 -0.92 -12.87 2.51
N ARG A 130 -0.07 -11.99 1.96
CA ARG A 130 0.75 -12.24 0.76
C ARG A 130 2.25 -12.20 1.10
N PRO A 131 2.80 -13.22 1.79
CA PRO A 131 4.19 -13.23 2.18
C PRO A 131 5.14 -13.38 0.98
N GLY A 132 5.55 -12.24 0.41
CA GLY A 132 6.75 -12.09 -0.41
C GLY A 132 7.95 -11.79 0.50
N ARG A 133 8.49 -12.84 1.11
CA ARG A 133 9.64 -12.90 2.05
C ARG A 133 10.53 -11.64 2.14
N LEU A 134 10.54 -11.00 3.32
CA LEU A 134 11.76 -10.57 4.00
C LEU A 134 11.56 -10.70 5.52
N LYS A 135 12.39 -11.52 6.16
CA LYS A 135 12.58 -11.46 7.62
C LYS A 135 13.30 -10.15 7.95
N PRO A 136 13.06 -9.54 9.12
CA PRO A 136 13.87 -8.41 9.57
C PRO A 136 15.34 -8.84 9.63
N ALA A 137 16.24 -8.03 9.09
CA ALA A 137 17.65 -8.14 9.43
C ALA A 137 17.78 -7.75 10.92
N ALA A 138 17.94 -8.76 11.77
CA ALA A 138 18.46 -8.56 13.11
C ALA A 138 19.99 -8.48 13.02
N GLY A 139 20.57 -7.41 13.57
CA GLY A 139 22.02 -7.17 13.61
C GLY A 139 22.32 -5.70 13.83
#